data_AF-A0A842X046-F1
#
_entry.id   AF-A0A842X046-F1
#
_cell.length_a   1.000
_cell.length_b   1.000
_cell.length_c   1.000
_cell.angle_alpha   90.00
_cell.angle_beta   90.00
_cell.angle_gamma   90.00
#
_symmetry.space_group_name_H-M   'P 1'
#
loop_
_entity.id
_entity.type
_entity.pdbx_description
1 polymer ?
#
loop_
_entity_poly.entity_id
_entity_poly.type
_entity_poly.pdbx_seq_one_letter_code
_entity_poly.pdbx_strand_id
1 'polypeptide(L)'
;MIVTKESKVILDDQEYLLEVGDRIFLEQDEIPEFDEDEEDIFGDPIEYIKEHPDDKRVLNAIKQDPDFVIRFVNEIMNNNRWPAGESVIKQDPGYAYEYAYYTGERWPEAENTIKQDPWYAYKYARDVIKGRWPEAEEVIKQDPYSAYRYALAVIKDRWPEAEEVIARNTRDAYQYARQVVQGRWPEGEDAIRKNKRLWYEYQRGI
;
A
#
# COMPACT_ATOMS: atom_id res chain seq x y z
N MET A 1 -35.41 19.39 2.50
CA MET A 1 -36.57 18.56 2.90
C MET A 1 -37.83 19.42 2.74
N ILE A 2 -38.97 18.90 2.26
CA ILE A 2 -40.21 19.69 2.11
C ILE A 2 -40.99 19.60 3.43
N VAL A 3 -41.29 20.75 4.03
CA VAL A 3 -42.04 20.85 5.30
C VAL A 3 -43.54 20.71 4.99
N THR A 4 -44.20 19.70 5.54
CA THR A 4 -45.62 19.39 5.27
C THR A 4 -46.58 19.84 6.38
N LYS A 5 -46.07 20.49 7.43
CA LYS A 5 -46.85 21.11 8.52
C LYS A 5 -46.03 22.21 9.20
N GLU A 6 -46.68 23.29 9.67
CA GLU A 6 -46.03 24.38 10.42
C GLU A 6 -45.11 23.82 11.50
N SER A 7 -43.83 24.14 11.39
CA SER A 7 -42.76 23.61 12.23
C SER A 7 -41.82 24.75 12.60
N LYS A 8 -41.27 24.70 13.82
CA LYS A 8 -40.29 25.67 14.29
C LYS A 8 -38.88 25.11 14.13
N VAL A 9 -37.96 25.95 13.67
CA VAL A 9 -36.53 25.62 13.59
C VAL A 9 -35.75 26.74 14.28
N ILE A 10 -34.71 26.35 15.04
CA ILE A 10 -33.80 27.28 15.70
C ILE A 10 -32.49 27.28 14.91
N LEU A 11 -32.06 28.46 14.47
CA LEU A 11 -30.79 28.73 13.79
C LEU A 11 -30.17 29.97 14.44
N ASP A 12 -28.89 29.91 14.78
CA ASP A 12 -28.14 30.99 15.46
C ASP A 12 -28.87 31.62 16.65
N ASP A 13 -29.41 30.77 17.52
CA ASP A 13 -30.19 31.15 18.71
C ASP A 13 -31.43 32.02 18.44
N GLN A 14 -31.90 32.06 17.18
CA GLN A 14 -33.15 32.70 16.79
C GLN A 14 -34.18 31.67 16.29
N GLU A 15 -35.43 31.84 16.73
CA GLU A 15 -36.52 30.90 16.44
C GLU A 15 -37.32 31.41 15.23
N TYR A 16 -37.37 30.60 14.18
CA TYR A 16 -38.10 30.90 12.95
C TYR A 16 -39.30 29.96 12.77
N LEU A 17 -40.44 30.52 12.38
CA LEU A 17 -41.66 29.79 12.03
C LEU A 17 -41.70 29.55 10.52
N LEU A 18 -41.77 28.29 10.11
CA LEU A 18 -41.85 27.90 8.69
C LEU A 18 -43.29 27.59 8.30
N GLU A 19 -43.74 28.14 7.17
CA GLU A 19 -45.07 27.91 6.62
C GLU A 19 -45.10 26.72 5.65
N VAL A 20 -46.28 26.16 5.44
CA VAL A 20 -46.47 24.98 4.57
C VAL A 20 -46.25 25.37 3.12
N GLY A 21 -45.12 24.93 2.55
CA GLY A 21 -44.72 25.24 1.17
C GLY A 21 -43.31 25.79 1.05
N ASP A 22 -42.70 26.20 2.17
CA ASP A 22 -41.34 26.72 2.19
C ASP A 22 -40.31 25.65 1.82
N ARG A 23 -39.44 25.99 0.86
CA ARG A 23 -38.26 25.20 0.52
C ARG A 23 -37.08 25.75 1.32
N ILE A 24 -36.67 25.00 2.34
CA ILE A 24 -35.39 25.26 3.00
C ILE A 24 -34.30 24.77 2.04
N PHE A 25 -33.61 25.72 1.40
CA PHE A 25 -32.28 25.47 0.86
C PHE A 25 -31.37 25.45 2.08
N LEU A 26 -30.84 24.29 2.44
CA LEU A 26 -29.63 24.27 3.25
C LEU A 26 -28.57 24.88 2.33
N GLU A 27 -28.24 26.14 2.55
CA GLU A 27 -27.13 26.79 1.86
C GLU A 27 -25.93 25.86 1.98
N GLN A 28 -25.26 25.62 0.86
CA GLN A 28 -23.96 24.94 0.82
C GLN A 28 -22.85 25.84 1.38
N ASP A 29 -23.22 26.91 2.08
CA ASP A 29 -22.36 27.99 2.53
C ASP A 29 -21.96 27.76 3.98
N GLU A 30 -21.20 26.70 4.20
CA GLU A 30 -20.20 26.58 5.29
C GLU A 30 -19.14 25.50 4.93
N ILE A 31 -18.91 25.27 3.64
CA ILE A 31 -17.67 24.64 3.19
C ILE A 31 -16.75 25.81 2.85
N PRO A 32 -15.73 26.13 3.66
CA PRO A 32 -14.75 27.14 3.26
C PRO A 32 -14.21 26.72 1.89
N GLU A 33 -14.33 27.61 0.90
CA GLU A 33 -13.56 27.48 -0.33
C GLU A 33 -12.11 27.33 0.09
N PHE A 34 -11.47 26.25 -0.37
CA PHE A 34 -10.07 26.01 -0.13
C PHE A 34 -9.31 27.07 -0.92
N ASP A 35 -8.95 28.17 -0.25
CA ASP A 35 -7.99 29.12 -0.82
C ASP A 35 -6.70 28.32 -1.03
N GLU A 36 -6.27 28.15 -2.28
CA GLU A 36 -5.06 27.38 -2.62
C GLU A 36 -3.80 28.00 -1.97
N ASP A 37 -3.91 29.20 -1.40
CA ASP A 37 -2.89 29.91 -0.64
C ASP A 37 -2.87 29.57 0.87
N GLU A 38 -3.78 28.71 1.38
CA GLU A 38 -3.86 28.24 2.79
C GLU A 38 -3.10 26.92 3.05
N GLU A 39 -2.12 26.55 2.22
CA GLU A 39 -1.25 25.37 2.45
C GLU A 39 -0.49 25.40 3.80
N ASP A 40 -0.45 26.55 4.48
CA ASP A 40 0.38 26.80 5.68
C ASP A 40 -0.41 26.94 7.00
N ILE A 41 -1.70 26.61 7.05
CA ILE A 41 -2.53 26.93 8.23
C ILE A 41 -2.33 26.00 9.43
N PHE A 42 -1.89 24.75 9.22
CA PHE A 42 -1.85 23.76 10.30
C PHE A 42 -0.45 23.22 10.64
N GLY A 43 0.59 23.60 9.89
CA GLY A 43 1.88 22.92 9.96
C GLY A 43 1.75 21.45 9.51
N ASP A 44 2.35 20.50 10.25
CA ASP A 44 2.20 19.08 9.96
C ASP A 44 0.76 18.59 10.33
N PRO A 45 -0.06 18.14 9.36
CA PRO A 45 -1.42 17.67 9.63
C PRO A 45 -1.50 16.56 10.67
N ILE A 46 -0.45 15.73 10.76
CA ILE A 46 -0.37 14.62 11.72
C ILE A 46 -0.10 15.11 13.13
N GLU A 47 0.66 16.20 13.31
CA GLU A 47 0.85 16.80 14.63
C GLU A 47 -0.40 17.55 15.07
N TYR A 48 -1.04 18.29 14.15
CA TYR A 48 -2.26 19.04 14.47
C TYR A 48 -3.41 18.13 14.92
N ILE A 49 -3.64 17.01 14.22
CA ILE A 49 -4.75 16.10 14.51
C ILE A 49 -4.57 15.35 15.86
N LYS A 50 -3.35 15.27 16.41
CA LYS A 50 -3.13 14.72 17.76
C LYS A 50 -3.84 15.53 18.84
N GLU A 51 -3.89 16.84 18.67
CA GLU A 51 -4.57 17.77 19.59
C GLU A 51 -6.05 17.99 19.21
N HIS A 52 -6.40 17.77 17.94
CA HIS A 52 -7.74 18.03 17.38
C HIS A 52 -8.29 16.80 16.61
N PRO A 53 -8.53 15.66 17.28
CA PRO A 53 -8.78 14.36 16.61
C PRO A 53 -10.01 14.32 15.70
N ASP A 54 -10.98 15.20 15.93
CA ASP A 54 -12.25 15.23 15.19
C ASP A 54 -12.31 16.37 14.14
N ASP A 55 -11.22 17.11 13.88
CA ASP A 55 -11.22 18.17 12.86
C ASP A 55 -11.36 17.57 11.45
N LYS A 56 -12.58 17.69 10.91
CA LYS A 56 -12.94 17.16 9.59
C LYS A 56 -12.14 17.75 8.45
N ARG A 57 -11.68 19.01 8.56
CA ARG A 57 -10.87 19.65 7.51
C ARG A 57 -9.53 18.96 7.40
N VAL A 58 -8.88 18.73 8.54
CA VAL A 58 -7.57 18.06 8.59
C VAL A 58 -7.69 16.59 8.23
N LEU A 59 -8.71 15.87 8.72
CA LEU A 59 -8.97 14.49 8.29
C LEU A 59 -9.25 14.40 6.78
N ASN A 60 -9.91 15.40 6.20
CA ASN A 60 -10.13 15.48 4.76
C ASN A 60 -8.84 15.74 3.99
N ALA A 61 -7.90 16.53 4.52
CA ALA A 61 -6.59 16.73 3.91
C ALA A 61 -5.74 15.46 3.97
N ILE A 62 -5.66 14.82 5.15
CA ILE A 62 -4.90 13.58 5.37
C ILE A 62 -5.32 12.50 4.36
N LYS A 63 -6.62 12.29 4.15
CA LYS A 63 -7.10 11.20 3.26
C LYS A 63 -6.84 11.42 1.76
N GLN A 64 -6.36 12.59 1.34
CA GLN A 64 -5.99 12.86 -0.06
C GLN A 64 -4.54 12.51 -0.37
N ASP A 65 -3.70 12.38 0.66
CA ASP A 65 -2.27 12.13 0.49
C ASP A 65 -1.91 10.75 1.08
N PRO A 66 -1.35 9.83 0.29
CA PRO A 66 -1.01 8.50 0.77
C PRO A 66 0.03 8.50 1.90
N ASP A 67 1.00 9.41 1.89
CA ASP A 67 2.00 9.52 2.96
C ASP A 67 1.33 9.93 4.28
N PHE A 68 0.41 10.89 4.24
CA PHE A 68 -0.35 11.26 5.43
C PHE A 68 -1.30 10.15 5.89
N VAL A 69 -1.93 9.40 4.98
CA VAL A 69 -2.74 8.23 5.38
C VAL A 69 -1.89 7.19 6.12
N ILE A 70 -0.70 6.85 5.60
CA ILE A 70 0.22 5.90 6.25
C ILE A 70 0.63 6.41 7.63
N ARG A 71 1.08 7.67 7.71
CA ARG A 71 1.48 8.29 8.98
C ARG A 71 0.33 8.34 9.98
N PHE A 72 -0.87 8.71 9.53
CA PHE A 72 -2.05 8.75 10.39
C PHE A 72 -2.39 7.37 10.96
N VAL A 73 -2.35 6.33 10.12
CA VAL A 73 -2.59 4.96 10.59
C VAL A 73 -1.54 4.53 11.61
N ASN A 74 -0.28 4.81 11.37
CA ASN A 74 0.82 4.38 12.22
C ASN A 74 0.90 5.16 13.54
N GLU A 75 0.82 6.49 13.45
CA GLU A 75 1.06 7.40 14.57
C GLU A 75 -0.19 7.65 15.42
N ILE A 76 -1.39 7.63 14.81
CA ILE A 76 -2.63 8.00 15.48
C ILE A 76 -3.52 6.79 15.71
N MET A 77 -3.70 5.95 14.69
CA MET A 77 -4.61 4.81 14.77
C MET A 77 -3.97 3.56 15.38
N ASN A 78 -2.71 3.61 15.82
CA ASN A 78 -1.97 2.45 16.35
C ASN A 78 -1.99 1.25 15.39
N ASN A 79 -1.74 1.52 14.11
CA ASN A 79 -1.81 0.57 13.00
C ASN A 79 -3.20 -0.04 12.75
N ASN A 80 -4.27 0.51 13.30
CA ASN A 80 -5.61 0.06 12.95
C ASN A 80 -6.02 0.58 11.57
N ARG A 81 -6.71 -0.27 10.80
CA ARG A 81 -7.23 0.05 9.47
C ARG A 81 -8.14 1.27 9.52
N TRP A 82 -7.91 2.21 8.61
CA TRP A 82 -8.69 3.43 8.43
C TRP A 82 -9.32 3.48 7.02
N PRO A 83 -10.57 3.01 6.86
CA PRO A 83 -11.21 2.89 5.55
C PRO A 83 -11.34 4.19 4.76
N ALA A 84 -11.39 5.34 5.42
CA ALA A 84 -11.56 6.63 4.74
C ALA A 84 -10.32 7.03 3.91
N GLY A 85 -9.13 6.54 4.26
CA GLY A 85 -7.87 6.79 3.52
C GLY A 85 -7.53 5.71 2.48
N GLU A 86 -8.25 4.60 2.44
CA GLU A 86 -7.90 3.45 1.60
C GLU A 86 -7.96 3.73 0.10
N SER A 87 -8.79 4.69 -0.32
CA SER A 87 -9.00 4.98 -1.74
C SER A 87 -7.76 5.52 -2.45
N VAL A 88 -6.92 6.29 -1.76
CA VAL A 88 -5.66 6.81 -2.32
C VAL A 88 -4.54 5.78 -2.20
N ILE A 89 -4.46 5.07 -1.06
CA ILE A 89 -3.44 4.05 -0.80
C ILE A 89 -3.49 2.91 -1.82
N LYS A 90 -4.68 2.41 -2.16
CA LYS A 90 -4.84 1.23 -3.03
C LYS A 90 -4.45 1.46 -4.49
N GLN A 91 -4.03 2.67 -4.86
CA GLN A 91 -3.69 3.02 -6.24
C GLN A 91 -2.22 2.75 -6.58
N ASP A 92 -1.36 2.67 -5.56
CA ASP A 92 0.07 2.40 -5.72
C ASP A 92 0.43 1.05 -5.05
N PRO A 93 1.20 0.17 -5.71
CA PRO A 93 1.59 -1.11 -5.13
C PRO A 93 2.39 -0.99 -3.83
N GLY A 94 3.21 0.05 -3.71
CA GLY A 94 4.06 0.30 -2.55
C GLY A 94 3.25 0.75 -1.34
N TYR A 95 2.42 1.78 -1.50
CA TYR A 95 1.52 2.22 -0.44
C TYR A 95 0.53 1.11 -0.04
N ALA A 96 -0.03 0.40 -1.02
CA ALA A 96 -0.93 -0.72 -0.74
C ALA A 96 -0.25 -1.83 0.08
N TYR A 97 0.98 -2.20 -0.27
CA TYR A 97 1.78 -3.15 0.52
C TYR A 97 2.06 -2.61 1.92
N GLU A 98 2.52 -1.36 2.04
CA GLU A 98 2.95 -0.77 3.30
C GLU A 98 1.79 -0.66 4.29
N TYR A 99 0.62 -0.24 3.80
CA TYR A 99 -0.61 -0.19 4.58
C TYR A 99 -1.02 -1.56 5.10
N ALA A 100 -1.02 -2.59 4.24
CA ALA A 100 -1.35 -3.96 4.65
C ALA A 100 -0.29 -4.53 5.62
N TYR A 101 0.98 -4.15 5.46
CA TYR A 101 2.06 -4.54 6.36
C TYR A 101 1.85 -3.96 7.76
N TYR A 102 1.57 -2.66 7.89
CA TYR A 102 1.38 -2.03 9.20
C TYR A 102 0.10 -2.53 9.88
N THR A 103 -1.00 -2.60 9.14
CA THR A 103 -2.27 -3.12 9.68
C THR A 103 -2.20 -4.61 10.03
N GLY A 104 -1.22 -5.34 9.50
CA GLY A 104 -0.96 -6.73 9.84
C GLY A 104 -1.98 -7.72 9.27
N GLU A 105 -2.85 -7.26 8.36
CA GLU A 105 -3.94 -8.04 7.78
C GLU A 105 -3.81 -8.13 6.26
N ARG A 106 -4.24 -9.26 5.71
CA ARG A 106 -4.41 -9.44 4.26
C ARG A 106 -5.50 -8.47 3.78
N TRP A 107 -5.23 -7.77 2.69
CA TRP A 107 -6.12 -6.77 2.11
C TRP A 107 -6.53 -7.12 0.66
N PRO A 108 -7.53 -8.01 0.47
CA PRO A 108 -7.97 -8.48 -0.84
C PRO A 108 -8.31 -7.37 -1.85
N GLU A 109 -8.82 -6.24 -1.37
CA GLU A 109 -9.25 -5.11 -2.19
C GLU A 109 -8.06 -4.39 -2.86
N ALA A 110 -6.86 -4.48 -2.30
CA ALA A 110 -5.64 -3.89 -2.86
C ALA A 110 -4.73 -4.92 -3.56
N GLU A 111 -5.03 -6.21 -3.46
CA GLU A 111 -4.22 -7.28 -4.05
C GLU A 111 -4.02 -7.15 -5.56
N ASN A 112 -5.03 -6.65 -6.28
CA ASN A 112 -4.92 -6.41 -7.71
C ASN A 112 -3.95 -5.28 -8.06
N THR A 113 -3.71 -4.34 -7.15
CA THR A 113 -2.70 -3.29 -7.30
C THR A 113 -1.33 -3.83 -6.90
N ILE A 114 -1.23 -4.45 -5.73
CA ILE A 114 0.03 -4.99 -5.18
C ILE A 114 0.69 -5.95 -6.18
N LYS A 115 -0.10 -6.83 -6.80
CA LYS A 115 0.42 -7.81 -7.76
C LYS A 115 0.80 -7.24 -9.12
N GLN A 116 0.75 -5.93 -9.34
CA GLN A 116 1.26 -5.30 -10.57
C GLN A 116 2.78 -5.10 -10.53
N ASP A 117 3.37 -5.11 -9.34
CA ASP A 117 4.80 -4.95 -9.13
C ASP A 117 5.40 -6.25 -8.53
N PRO A 118 6.37 -6.90 -9.18
CA PRO A 118 6.97 -8.14 -8.70
C PRO A 118 7.60 -8.02 -7.30
N TRP A 119 8.20 -6.87 -6.99
CA TRP A 119 8.89 -6.65 -5.73
C TRP A 119 7.91 -6.50 -4.57
N TYR A 120 6.85 -5.70 -4.74
CA TYR A 120 5.80 -5.58 -3.72
C TYR A 120 4.96 -6.84 -3.60
N ALA A 121 4.71 -7.56 -4.70
CA ALA A 121 4.05 -8.86 -4.65
C ALA A 121 4.83 -9.89 -3.80
N TYR A 122 6.16 -9.98 -4.01
CA TYR A 122 7.03 -10.82 -3.17
C TYR A 122 6.99 -10.38 -1.70
N LYS A 123 7.13 -9.09 -1.41
CA LYS A 123 7.10 -8.58 -0.04
C LYS A 123 5.78 -8.88 0.64
N TYR A 124 4.65 -8.65 -0.03
CA TYR A 124 3.33 -8.94 0.50
C TYR A 124 3.14 -10.42 0.82
N ALA A 125 3.57 -11.32 -0.08
CA ALA A 125 3.54 -12.75 0.17
C ALA A 125 4.40 -13.16 1.39
N ARG A 126 5.57 -12.53 1.56
CA ARG A 126 6.49 -12.78 2.67
C ARG A 126 5.98 -12.25 4.00
N ASP A 127 5.55 -11.00 4.04
CA ASP A 127 5.34 -10.27 5.29
C ASP A 127 3.88 -10.30 5.77
N VAL A 128 2.93 -10.26 4.83
CA VAL A 128 1.48 -10.19 5.13
C VAL A 128 0.87 -11.59 5.05
N ILE A 129 0.96 -12.25 3.89
CA ILE A 129 0.40 -13.61 3.70
C ILE A 129 1.21 -14.65 4.50
N LYS A 130 2.54 -14.43 4.61
CA LYS A 130 3.50 -15.35 5.27
C LYS A 130 3.48 -16.74 4.65
N GLY A 131 3.33 -16.81 3.33
CA GLY A 131 3.17 -18.05 2.59
C GLY A 131 3.07 -17.79 1.09
N ARG A 132 2.90 -18.87 0.32
CA ARG A 132 2.76 -18.76 -1.14
C ARG A 132 1.51 -17.96 -1.49
N TRP A 133 1.64 -17.14 -2.53
CA TRP A 133 0.55 -16.38 -3.13
C TRP A 133 0.41 -16.71 -4.62
N PRO A 134 -0.23 -17.85 -4.97
CA PRO A 134 -0.32 -18.34 -6.34
C PRO A 134 -0.84 -17.30 -7.35
N GLU A 135 -1.75 -16.43 -6.90
CA GLU A 135 -2.37 -15.39 -7.73
C GLU A 135 -1.38 -14.30 -8.18
N ALA A 136 -0.22 -14.17 -7.52
CA ALA A 136 0.83 -13.22 -7.87
C ALA A 136 2.10 -13.89 -8.42
N GLU A 137 2.20 -15.21 -8.38
CA GLU A 137 3.39 -15.95 -8.82
C GLU A 137 3.76 -15.68 -10.29
N GLU A 138 2.76 -15.51 -11.17
CA GLU A 138 2.98 -15.14 -12.57
C GLU A 138 3.63 -13.77 -12.76
N VAL A 139 3.45 -12.85 -11.80
CA VAL A 139 4.09 -11.52 -11.83
C VAL A 139 5.44 -11.56 -11.14
N ILE A 140 5.52 -12.20 -9.97
CA ILE A 140 6.77 -12.34 -9.21
C ILE A 140 7.87 -12.99 -10.06
N LYS A 141 7.52 -14.03 -10.85
CA LYS A 141 8.48 -14.74 -11.69
C LYS A 141 8.99 -13.93 -12.89
N GLN A 142 8.46 -12.74 -13.17
CA GLN A 142 8.92 -11.89 -14.27
C GLN A 142 10.19 -11.10 -13.93
N ASP A 143 10.48 -10.92 -12.64
CA ASP A 143 11.68 -10.23 -12.15
C ASP A 143 12.66 -11.23 -11.50
N PRO A 144 13.90 -11.37 -12.01
CA PRO A 144 14.87 -12.33 -11.48
C PRO A 144 15.14 -12.18 -9.98
N TYR A 145 15.22 -10.94 -9.49
CA TYR A 145 15.53 -10.66 -8.09
C TYR A 145 14.36 -11.07 -7.19
N SER A 146 13.15 -10.61 -7.50
CA SER A 146 11.93 -10.95 -6.76
C SER A 146 11.66 -12.46 -6.78
N ALA A 147 11.87 -13.12 -7.93
CA ALA A 147 11.73 -14.56 -8.07
C ALA A 147 12.70 -15.34 -7.16
N TYR A 148 13.99 -14.99 -7.18
CA TYR A 148 14.99 -15.60 -6.29
C TYR A 148 14.62 -15.38 -4.82
N ARG A 149 14.24 -14.15 -4.45
CA ARG A 149 13.87 -13.79 -3.08
C ARG A 149 12.62 -14.53 -2.60
N TYR A 150 11.65 -14.73 -3.49
CA TYR A 150 10.44 -15.50 -3.22
C TYR A 150 10.74 -16.98 -3.01
N ALA A 151 11.55 -17.59 -3.88
CA ALA A 151 12.01 -18.97 -3.72
C ALA A 151 12.75 -19.16 -2.38
N LEU A 152 13.63 -18.22 -2.03
CA LEU A 152 14.41 -18.27 -0.79
C LEU A 152 13.55 -18.09 0.48
N ALA A 153 12.70 -17.05 0.52
CA ALA A 153 12.06 -16.62 1.76
C ALA A 153 10.65 -17.19 1.95
N VAL A 154 9.93 -17.44 0.86
CA VAL A 154 8.52 -17.85 0.87
C VAL A 154 8.39 -19.35 0.60
N ILE A 155 8.93 -19.83 -0.54
CA ILE A 155 8.87 -21.26 -0.90
C ILE A 155 9.83 -22.07 -0.03
N LYS A 156 11.02 -21.52 0.25
CA LYS A 156 12.13 -22.17 0.98
C LYS A 156 12.62 -23.45 0.32
N ASP A 157 12.49 -23.51 -1.01
CA ASP A 157 12.94 -24.60 -1.88
C ASP A 157 13.12 -24.03 -3.30
N ARG A 158 13.60 -24.87 -4.22
CA ARG A 158 13.66 -24.55 -5.65
C ARG A 158 12.27 -24.19 -6.18
N TRP A 159 12.26 -23.25 -7.12
CA TRP A 159 11.06 -22.83 -7.84
C TRP A 159 11.26 -22.99 -9.36
N PRO A 160 11.10 -24.21 -9.90
CA PRO A 160 11.40 -24.53 -11.30
C PRO A 160 10.71 -23.60 -12.31
N GLU A 161 9.50 -23.14 -12.00
CA GLU A 161 8.71 -22.26 -12.85
C GLU A 161 9.33 -20.87 -13.04
N ALA A 162 10.22 -20.45 -12.14
CA ALA A 162 10.92 -19.16 -12.21
C ALA A 162 12.42 -19.28 -12.53
N GLU A 163 12.95 -20.50 -12.59
CA GLU A 163 14.38 -20.76 -12.77
C GLU A 163 14.94 -20.17 -14.07
N GLU A 164 14.17 -20.23 -15.15
CA GLU A 164 14.58 -19.62 -16.42
C GLU A 164 14.77 -18.10 -16.29
N VAL A 165 13.88 -17.42 -15.56
CA VAL A 165 13.96 -15.96 -15.37
C VAL A 165 15.12 -15.61 -14.43
N ILE A 166 15.26 -16.34 -13.33
CA ILE A 166 16.39 -16.17 -12.40
C ILE A 166 17.72 -16.34 -13.13
N ALA A 167 17.82 -17.34 -14.02
CA ALA A 167 19.00 -17.60 -14.83
C ALA A 167 19.32 -16.50 -15.86
N ARG A 168 18.46 -15.50 -16.08
CA ARG A 168 18.79 -14.37 -16.96
C ARG A 168 19.68 -13.32 -16.29
N ASN A 169 19.71 -13.26 -14.96
CA ASN A 169 20.52 -12.31 -14.19
C ASN A 169 21.72 -13.01 -13.54
N THR A 170 22.94 -12.57 -13.87
CA THR A 170 24.18 -13.17 -13.35
C THR A 170 24.26 -13.17 -11.82
N ARG A 171 23.83 -12.10 -11.15
CA ARG A 171 23.93 -11.96 -9.69
C ARG A 171 22.87 -12.84 -9.01
N ASP A 172 21.63 -12.77 -9.46
CA ASP A 172 20.52 -13.51 -8.85
C ASP A 172 20.68 -15.01 -9.09
N ALA A 173 21.15 -15.43 -10.27
CA ALA A 173 21.47 -16.82 -10.56
C ALA A 173 22.53 -17.40 -9.60
N TYR A 174 23.60 -16.65 -9.34
CA TYR A 174 24.62 -17.04 -8.37
C TYR A 174 24.05 -17.14 -6.95
N GLN A 175 23.24 -16.17 -6.52
CA GLN A 175 22.64 -16.20 -5.19
C GLN A 175 21.63 -17.35 -5.03
N TYR A 176 20.82 -17.62 -6.06
CA TYR A 176 19.87 -18.72 -6.08
C TYR A 176 20.58 -20.07 -5.98
N ALA A 177 21.61 -20.30 -6.78
CA ALA A 177 22.40 -21.53 -6.68
C ALA A 177 23.02 -21.72 -5.30
N ARG A 178 23.54 -20.64 -4.70
CA ARG A 178 24.20 -20.70 -3.39
C ARG A 178 23.23 -20.88 -2.23
N GLN A 179 22.10 -20.18 -2.24
CA GLN A 179 21.21 -20.07 -1.08
C GLN A 179 19.98 -20.97 -1.16
N VAL A 180 19.48 -21.22 -2.37
CA VAL A 180 18.27 -22.02 -2.61
C VAL A 180 18.65 -23.43 -3.06
N VAL A 181 19.43 -23.57 -4.14
CA VAL A 181 19.85 -24.90 -4.63
C VAL A 181 20.88 -25.54 -3.69
N GLN A 182 21.74 -24.71 -3.07
CA GLN A 182 22.84 -25.15 -2.18
C GLN A 182 23.73 -26.20 -2.85
N GLY A 183 23.91 -26.06 -4.16
CA GLY A 183 24.46 -27.10 -5.01
C GLY A 183 24.68 -26.61 -6.43
N ARG A 184 25.33 -27.45 -7.23
CA ARG A 184 25.52 -27.16 -8.65
C ARG A 184 24.15 -27.05 -9.32
N TRP A 185 23.95 -25.94 -10.02
CA TRP A 185 22.75 -25.60 -10.78
C TRP A 185 23.13 -25.33 -12.25
N PRO A 186 23.17 -26.38 -13.10
CA PRO A 186 23.58 -26.28 -14.50
C PRO A 186 22.82 -25.23 -15.30
N GLU A 187 21.52 -25.09 -15.05
CA GLU A 187 20.60 -24.18 -15.76
C GLU A 187 21.00 -22.70 -15.55
N GLY A 188 21.63 -22.35 -14.43
CA GLY A 188 22.13 -21.01 -14.14
C GLY A 188 23.59 -20.75 -14.55
N GLU A 189 24.37 -21.79 -14.89
CA GLU A 189 25.80 -21.66 -15.10
C GLU A 189 26.15 -20.68 -16.24
N ASP A 190 25.36 -20.66 -17.31
CA ASP A 190 25.64 -19.81 -18.47
C ASP A 190 25.56 -18.31 -18.14
N ALA A 191 24.68 -17.90 -17.23
CA ALA A 191 24.65 -16.52 -16.76
C ALA A 191 25.77 -16.23 -15.77
N ILE A 192 26.05 -17.13 -14.84
CA ILE A 192 27.09 -16.97 -13.81
C ILE A 192 28.47 -16.85 -14.48
N ARG A 193 28.74 -17.66 -15.52
CA ARG A 193 29.99 -17.69 -16.28
C ARG A 193 30.34 -16.35 -16.96
N LYS A 194 29.35 -15.49 -17.22
CA LYS A 194 29.58 -14.14 -17.77
C LYS A 194 30.38 -13.24 -16.81
N ASN A 195 30.35 -13.50 -15.51
CA ASN A 195 31.16 -12.81 -14.52
C ASN A 195 32.26 -13.72 -13.99
N LYS A 196 33.51 -13.47 -14.41
CA LYS A 196 34.68 -14.30 -14.05
C LYS A 196 34.84 -14.49 -12.53
N ARG A 197 34.59 -13.44 -11.74
CA ARG A 197 34.71 -13.50 -10.28
C ARG A 197 33.62 -14.39 -9.69
N LEU A 198 32.35 -14.17 -10.04
CA LEU A 198 31.24 -14.98 -9.52
C LEU A 198 31.34 -16.43 -9.98
N TRP A 199 31.77 -16.68 -11.20
CA TRP A 199 32.04 -18.03 -11.70
C TRP A 199 33.12 -18.75 -10.87
N TYR A 200 34.22 -18.06 -10.58
CA TYR A 200 35.27 -18.62 -9.73
C TYR A 200 34.77 -18.93 -8.30
N GLU A 201 33.99 -18.03 -7.70
CA GLU A 201 33.37 -18.25 -6.39
C GLU A 201 32.38 -19.42 -6.43
N TYR A 202 31.54 -19.49 -7.46
CA TYR A 202 30.56 -20.56 -7.68
C TYR A 202 31.21 -21.95 -7.75
N GLN A 203 32.31 -22.09 -8.49
CA GLN A 203 32.99 -23.38 -8.64
C GLN A 203 33.67 -23.88 -7.35
N ARG A 204 33.94 -22.99 -6.39
CA ARG A 204 34.71 -23.30 -5.17
C ARG A 204 33.88 -23.28 -3.89
N GLY A 205 32.76 -22.56 -3.91
CA GLY A 205 31.95 -22.24 -2.73
C GLY A 205 30.60 -22.94 -2.69
N ILE A 206 30.40 -23.94 -3.53
CA ILE A 206 29.20 -24.79 -3.60
C ILE A 206 29.64 -26.24 -3.52
#